data_AF-A0A1V2PV32-F1
#
_entry.id   AF-A0A1V2PV32-F1
#
_cell.length_a   1.000
_cell.length_b   1.000
_cell.length_c   1.000
_cell.angle_alpha   90.00
_cell.angle_beta   90.00
_cell.angle_gamma   90.00
#
_symmetry.space_group_name_H-M   'P 1'
#
loop_
_entity.id
_entity.type
_entity.pdbx_description
1 polymer ?
#
loop_
_entity_poly.entity_id
_entity_poly.type
_entity_poly.pdbx_seq_one_letter_code
_entity_poly.pdbx_strand_id
1 'polypeptide(L)'
;MITRILVPLAALSLLAGCSGSDQPPAASPAPPPPPASNDVKVATDPCSLLTDDEVSAHVGAKVSGAPDDLPTVGRGCRWEAPDGASYVSVILNTPAFPDVGTSAKRAVDVGAKKGSVLADDGRYCLIYVNGGTPWLQFGSQSADTGKPVDKTYECDRSMPLVRRVVANLKW
;
A
#
# COMPACT_ATOMS: atom_id res chain seq x y z
N MET A 1 27.15 -32.30 21.87
CA MET A 1 26.03 -33.01 22.53
C MET A 1 24.74 -32.40 22.01
N ILE A 2 24.05 -33.06 21.09
CA ILE A 2 22.82 -32.56 20.45
C ILE A 2 21.71 -33.54 20.83
N THR A 3 20.82 -33.10 21.72
CA THR A 3 19.71 -33.89 22.24
C THR A 3 18.53 -33.79 21.28
N ARG A 4 18.25 -34.87 20.56
CA ARG A 4 17.05 -35.04 19.72
C ARG A 4 15.87 -35.39 20.61
N ILE A 5 14.83 -34.55 20.62
CA ILE A 5 13.57 -34.83 21.32
C ILE A 5 12.56 -35.31 20.27
N LEU A 6 12.22 -36.60 20.38
CA LEU A 6 11.13 -37.28 19.69
C LEU A 6 9.81 -36.92 20.38
N VAL A 7 8.81 -36.49 19.60
CA VAL A 7 7.42 -36.35 20.06
C VAL A 7 6.59 -37.46 19.41
N PRO A 8 5.90 -38.32 20.20
CA PRO A 8 5.18 -39.47 19.68
C PRO A 8 3.77 -39.13 19.18
N LEU A 9 3.37 -39.86 18.14
CA LEU A 9 2.00 -40.01 17.64
C LEU A 9 1.03 -40.42 18.76
N ALA A 10 -0.11 -39.75 18.86
CA ALA A 10 -1.30 -40.26 19.52
C ALA A 10 -2.47 -40.25 18.52
N ALA A 11 -2.75 -41.43 17.97
CA ALA A 11 -3.94 -41.72 17.20
C ALA A 11 -5.11 -41.97 18.18
N LEU A 12 -6.18 -41.20 18.05
CA LEU A 12 -7.43 -41.42 18.76
C LEU A 12 -8.53 -41.73 17.75
N SER A 13 -8.79 -43.02 17.60
CA SER A 13 -9.93 -43.58 16.90
C SER A 13 -11.15 -43.48 17.81
N LEU A 14 -12.14 -42.66 17.45
CA LEU A 14 -13.47 -42.69 18.04
C LEU A 14 -14.47 -43.16 16.99
N LEU A 15 -14.88 -44.43 17.11
CA LEU A 15 -16.05 -45.01 16.46
C LEU A 15 -17.30 -44.53 17.23
N ALA A 16 -18.09 -43.65 16.61
CA ALA A 16 -19.46 -43.39 17.02
C ALA A 16 -20.39 -43.75 15.86
N GLY A 17 -21.25 -44.74 16.09
CA GLY A 17 -22.23 -45.23 15.11
C GLY A 17 -23.25 -44.15 14.74
N CYS A 18 -23.56 -44.05 13.45
CA CYS A 18 -24.72 -43.31 12.97
C CYS A 18 -25.85 -44.30 12.67
N SER A 19 -26.85 -44.28 13.54
CA SER A 19 -28.20 -44.77 13.27
C SER A 19 -28.76 -44.05 12.04
N GLY A 20 -29.26 -44.83 11.09
CA GLY A 20 -29.90 -44.32 9.88
C GLY A 20 -31.16 -43.49 10.20
N SER A 21 -31.32 -42.41 9.45
CA SER A 21 -32.58 -41.69 9.28
C SER A 21 -32.60 -41.17 7.85
N ASP A 22 -33.38 -41.84 7.01
CA ASP A 22 -33.72 -41.41 5.65
C ASP A 22 -34.48 -40.09 5.72
N GLN A 23 -33.74 -38.98 5.63
CA GLN A 23 -34.31 -37.66 5.39
C GLN A 23 -33.98 -37.26 3.94
N PRO A 24 -34.99 -36.91 3.12
CA PRO A 24 -34.74 -36.40 1.77
C PRO A 24 -33.74 -35.24 1.84
N PRO A 25 -32.79 -35.11 0.89
CA PRO A 25 -31.82 -34.03 0.93
C PRO A 25 -32.59 -32.70 0.89
N ALA A 26 -32.57 -31.99 2.02
CA ALA A 26 -32.99 -30.61 2.07
C ALA A 26 -32.16 -29.86 1.02
N ALA A 27 -32.83 -29.17 0.12
CA ALA A 27 -32.17 -28.32 -0.87
C ALA A 27 -31.14 -27.46 -0.13
N SER A 28 -29.87 -27.60 -0.49
CA SER A 28 -28.81 -26.79 0.12
C SER A 28 -29.22 -25.33 0.00
N PRO A 29 -29.25 -24.57 1.11
CA PRO A 29 -29.50 -23.14 1.03
C PRO A 29 -28.49 -22.56 0.06
N ALA A 30 -28.97 -21.75 -0.88
CA ALA A 30 -28.10 -21.06 -1.82
C ALA A 30 -26.97 -20.39 -1.03
N PRO A 31 -25.69 -20.51 -1.47
CA PRO A 31 -24.60 -19.83 -0.80
C PRO A 31 -24.96 -18.35 -0.65
N PRO A 32 -24.72 -17.74 0.52
CA PRO A 32 -25.02 -16.33 0.71
C PRO A 32 -24.35 -15.52 -0.41
N PRO A 33 -25.01 -14.47 -0.92
CA PRO A 33 -24.40 -13.61 -1.92
C PRO A 33 -23.02 -13.16 -1.40
N PRO A 34 -21.98 -13.10 -2.26
CA PRO A 34 -20.68 -12.62 -1.83
C PRO A 34 -20.87 -11.24 -1.18
N PRO A 35 -20.16 -10.94 -0.08
CA PRO A 35 -20.25 -9.64 0.56
C PRO A 35 -20.04 -8.56 -0.50
N ALA A 36 -20.88 -7.53 -0.49
CA ALA A 36 -20.73 -6.39 -1.40
C ALA A 36 -19.28 -5.93 -1.36
N SER A 37 -18.64 -5.85 -2.52
CA SER A 37 -17.30 -5.30 -2.62
C SER A 37 -17.36 -3.89 -2.02
N ASN A 38 -16.61 -3.66 -0.94
CA ASN A 38 -16.42 -2.34 -0.38
C ASN A 38 -15.53 -1.57 -1.35
N ASP A 39 -16.10 -1.20 -2.51
CA ASP A 39 -15.40 -0.46 -3.54
C ASP A 39 -15.15 0.95 -3.00
N VAL A 40 -13.89 1.23 -2.69
CA VAL A 40 -13.46 2.55 -2.26
C VAL A 40 -13.62 3.49 -3.45
N LYS A 41 -14.68 4.31 -3.43
CA LYS A 41 -14.97 5.25 -4.51
C LYS A 41 -14.11 6.51 -4.39
N VAL A 42 -12.94 6.47 -5.02
CA VAL A 42 -12.17 7.68 -5.31
C VAL A 42 -12.45 8.10 -6.74
N ALA A 43 -12.96 9.32 -6.95
CA ALA A 43 -13.31 9.83 -8.27
C ALA A 43 -12.09 10.16 -9.13
N THR A 44 -10.97 10.50 -8.49
CA THR A 44 -9.70 10.79 -9.13
C THR A 44 -8.96 9.49 -9.44
N ASP A 45 -8.50 9.33 -10.68
CA ASP A 45 -7.56 8.28 -11.06
C ASP A 45 -6.14 8.61 -10.57
N PRO A 46 -5.55 7.84 -9.63
CA PRO A 46 -4.21 8.11 -9.13
C PRO A 46 -3.11 8.05 -10.21
N CYS A 47 -3.30 7.26 -11.27
CA CYS A 47 -2.31 7.17 -12.35
C CYS A 47 -2.28 8.42 -13.24
N SER A 48 -3.30 9.26 -13.17
CA SER A 48 -3.34 10.54 -13.88
C SER A 48 -2.63 11.69 -13.13
N LEU A 49 -2.20 11.46 -11.88
CA LEU A 49 -1.66 12.52 -11.02
C LEU A 49 -0.20 12.86 -11.31
N LEU A 50 0.53 11.96 -11.96
CA LEU A 50 1.91 12.14 -12.40
C LEU A 50 2.05 11.56 -13.81
N THR A 51 2.93 12.15 -14.61
CA THR A 51 3.28 11.58 -15.92
C THR A 51 4.39 10.54 -15.78
N ASP A 52 4.41 9.56 -16.69
CA ASP A 52 5.48 8.55 -16.74
C ASP A 52 6.87 9.19 -16.91
N ASP A 53 6.98 10.31 -17.63
CA ASP A 53 8.24 11.03 -17.83
C ASP A 53 8.75 11.70 -16.53
N GLU A 54 7.85 12.33 -15.76
CA GLU A 54 8.20 12.91 -14.46
C GLU A 54 8.71 11.85 -13.50
N VAL A 55 8.05 10.68 -13.47
CA VAL A 55 8.44 9.59 -12.58
C VAL A 55 9.69 8.89 -13.09
N SER A 56 9.83 8.70 -14.40
CA SER A 56 11.05 8.13 -15.00
C SER A 56 12.27 8.98 -14.70
N ALA A 57 12.14 10.31 -14.76
CA ALA A 57 13.22 11.23 -14.39
C ALA A 57 13.60 11.12 -12.91
N HIS A 58 12.61 10.95 -12.02
CA HIS A 58 12.86 10.80 -10.58
C HIS A 58 13.46 9.44 -10.22
N VAL A 59 13.00 8.37 -10.85
CA VAL A 59 13.44 6.99 -10.63
C VAL A 59 14.80 6.72 -11.30
N GLY A 60 15.11 7.41 -12.39
CA GLY A 60 16.32 7.19 -13.18
C GLY A 60 16.23 6.01 -14.15
N ALA A 61 15.02 5.49 -14.39
CA ALA A 61 14.73 4.43 -15.34
C ALA A 61 13.40 4.70 -16.04
N LYS A 62 13.22 4.16 -17.25
CA LYS A 62 11.92 4.23 -17.92
C LYS A 62 10.91 3.38 -17.16
N VAL A 63 9.81 4.00 -16.74
CA VAL A 63 8.72 3.37 -16.01
C VAL A 63 7.38 3.68 -16.68
N SER A 64 6.35 2.90 -16.35
CA SER A 64 4.97 3.13 -16.75
C SER A 64 4.09 2.92 -15.53
N GLY A 65 3.16 3.84 -15.29
CA GLY A 65 2.24 3.73 -14.17
C GLY A 65 1.29 2.55 -14.34
N ALA A 66 1.11 1.77 -13.28
CA ALA A 66 0.13 0.70 -13.20
C ALA A 66 -0.77 0.90 -11.96
N PRO A 67 -2.07 0.58 -12.05
CA PRO A 67 -2.94 0.56 -10.88
C PRO A 67 -2.36 -0.33 -9.78
N ASP A 68 -2.35 0.19 -8.56
CA ASP A 68 -1.86 -0.48 -7.34
C ASP A 68 -2.86 -0.22 -6.21
N ASP A 69 -4.10 -0.66 -6.45
CA ASP A 69 -5.21 -0.45 -5.53
C ASP A 69 -5.03 -1.31 -4.27
N LEU A 70 -5.24 -0.70 -3.10
CA LEU A 70 -5.25 -1.42 -1.83
C LEU A 70 -6.70 -1.76 -1.48
N PRO A 71 -7.10 -3.06 -1.50
CA PRO A 71 -8.46 -3.46 -1.18
C PRO A 71 -8.89 -2.85 0.15
N THR A 72 -10.07 -2.22 0.19
CA THR A 72 -10.67 -1.57 1.37
C THR A 72 -9.97 -0.32 1.92
N VAL A 73 -8.80 0.07 1.38
CA VAL A 73 -8.05 1.24 1.85
C VAL A 73 -8.11 2.39 0.86
N GLY A 74 -7.90 2.13 -0.43
CA GLY A 74 -7.73 3.21 -1.39
C GLY A 74 -7.46 2.76 -2.81
N ARG A 75 -7.54 3.73 -3.72
CA ARG A 75 -7.10 3.56 -5.11
C ARG A 75 -5.65 4.01 -5.22
N GLY A 76 -4.82 3.30 -5.97
CA GLY A 76 -3.39 3.60 -6.07
C GLY A 76 -2.84 3.51 -7.48
N CYS A 77 -1.68 4.12 -7.67
CA CYS A 77 -0.84 3.93 -8.84
C CYS A 77 0.62 3.78 -8.42
N ARG A 78 1.31 2.86 -9.10
CA ARG A 78 2.72 2.57 -8.85
C ARG A 78 3.49 2.60 -10.16
N TRP A 79 4.64 3.27 -10.12
CA TRP A 79 5.64 3.28 -11.16
C TRP A 79 6.88 2.61 -10.60
N GLU A 80 7.31 1.51 -11.21
CA GLU A 80 8.42 0.71 -10.70
C GLU A 80 9.45 0.50 -11.79
N ALA A 81 10.73 0.65 -11.45
CA ALA A 81 11.83 0.32 -12.33
C ALA A 81 11.81 -1.18 -12.66
N PRO A 82 12.30 -1.62 -13.84
CA PRO A 82 12.30 -3.04 -14.23
C PRO A 82 13.03 -3.99 -13.25
N ASP A 83 13.93 -3.47 -12.42
CA ASP A 83 14.66 -4.22 -11.40
C ASP A 83 13.95 -4.27 -10.04
N GLY A 84 12.83 -3.55 -9.88
CA GLY A 84 12.07 -3.41 -8.64
C GLY A 84 12.78 -2.61 -7.53
N ALA A 85 13.99 -2.10 -7.78
CA ALA A 85 14.80 -1.47 -6.74
C ALA A 85 14.41 -0.01 -6.48
N SER A 86 13.70 0.61 -7.43
CA SER A 86 13.23 1.99 -7.34
C SER A 86 11.78 2.09 -7.75
N TYR A 87 11.00 2.90 -7.04
CA TYR A 87 9.61 3.13 -7.38
C TYR A 87 9.10 4.47 -6.85
N VAL A 88 7.97 4.90 -7.41
CA VAL A 88 7.07 5.90 -6.81
C VAL A 88 5.69 5.29 -6.72
N SER A 89 5.00 5.53 -5.60
CA SER A 89 3.60 5.14 -5.42
C SER A 89 2.76 6.31 -4.91
N VAL A 90 1.54 6.41 -5.43
CA VAL A 90 0.53 7.40 -5.03
C VAL A 90 -0.72 6.63 -4.70
N ILE A 91 -1.21 6.76 -3.47
CA ILE A 91 -2.44 6.10 -3.01
C ILE A 91 -3.38 7.14 -2.43
N LEU A 92 -4.63 7.11 -2.88
CA LEU A 92 -5.72 7.93 -2.39
C LEU A 92 -6.59 7.08 -1.47
N ASN A 93 -6.46 7.33 -0.17
CA ASN A 93 -7.05 6.51 0.89
C ASN A 93 -8.44 7.05 1.29
N THR A 94 -9.39 6.13 1.52
CA THR A 94 -10.68 6.39 2.17
C THR A 94 -11.13 5.07 2.81
N PRO A 95 -10.97 4.88 4.13
CA PRO A 95 -10.71 5.88 5.18
C PRO A 95 -9.25 6.36 5.26
N ALA A 96 -8.97 7.29 6.18
CA ALA A 96 -7.61 7.72 6.50
C ALA A 96 -6.76 6.54 6.97
N PHE A 97 -5.58 6.36 6.36
CA PHE A 97 -4.65 5.27 6.70
C PHE A 97 -3.23 5.64 6.24
N PRO A 98 -2.17 5.41 7.04
CA PRO A 98 -2.18 4.92 8.43
C PRO A 98 -2.57 6.02 9.43
N ASP A 99 -2.67 5.70 10.73
CA ASP A 99 -2.79 6.72 11.79
C ASP A 99 -1.50 7.55 11.86
N VAL A 100 -1.59 8.80 11.39
CA VAL A 100 -0.47 9.74 11.34
C VAL A 100 -0.31 10.58 12.60
N GLY A 101 -1.26 10.55 13.54
CA GLY A 101 -1.18 11.30 14.79
C GLY A 101 -0.05 10.80 15.70
N THR A 102 0.27 9.52 15.61
CA THR A 102 1.27 8.84 16.45
C THR A 102 2.52 8.39 15.68
N SER A 103 2.45 8.32 14.35
CA SER A 103 3.49 7.71 13.51
C SER A 103 4.39 8.71 12.76
N ALA A 104 4.12 10.01 12.87
CA ALA A 104 4.87 11.03 12.13
C ALA A 104 6.25 11.29 12.75
N LYS A 105 7.32 11.19 11.94
CA LYS A 105 8.68 11.58 12.32
C LYS A 105 8.88 13.09 12.28
N ARG A 106 8.31 13.75 11.27
CA ARG A 106 8.34 15.22 11.10
C ARG A 106 7.17 15.71 10.24
N ALA A 107 6.80 16.97 10.41
CA ALA A 107 5.86 17.66 9.53
C ALA A 107 6.59 18.32 8.34
N VAL A 108 5.91 18.44 7.21
CA VAL A 108 6.41 19.10 5.99
C VAL A 108 5.33 19.97 5.35
N ASP A 109 5.75 21.04 4.69
CA ASP A 109 4.88 21.90 3.90
C ASP A 109 4.78 21.40 2.46
N VAL A 110 3.55 21.11 2.03
CA VAL A 110 3.23 20.63 0.67
C VAL A 110 2.29 21.65 0.03
N GLY A 111 2.87 22.75 -0.45
CA GLY A 111 2.09 23.89 -0.93
C GLY A 111 1.25 24.49 0.20
N ALA A 112 -0.08 24.54 0.02
CA ALA A 112 -1.02 25.03 1.03
C ALA A 112 -1.46 23.95 2.05
N LYS A 113 -0.96 22.71 1.93
CA LYS A 113 -1.34 21.59 2.79
C LYS A 113 -0.18 21.20 3.71
N LYS A 114 -0.51 20.52 4.81
CA LYS A 114 0.46 19.92 5.72
C LYS A 114 0.60 18.43 5.44
N GLY A 115 1.84 17.98 5.30
CA GLY A 115 2.19 16.57 5.22
C GLY A 115 2.88 16.10 6.49
N SER A 116 2.81 14.79 6.73
CA SER A 116 3.53 14.07 7.76
C SER A 116 4.49 13.09 7.08
N VAL A 117 5.78 13.22 7.33
CA VAL A 117 6.78 12.23 6.94
C VAL A 117 6.74 11.10 7.95
N LEU A 118 6.35 9.91 7.50
CA LEU A 118 6.20 8.71 8.31
C LEU A 118 7.48 7.86 8.27
N ALA A 119 8.13 7.81 7.12
CA ALA A 119 9.41 7.15 6.93
C ALA A 119 10.33 8.00 6.05
N ASP A 120 11.60 8.04 6.44
CA ASP A 120 12.68 8.71 5.73
C ASP A 120 13.98 8.09 6.24
N ASP A 121 14.54 7.14 5.50
CA ASP A 121 15.77 6.43 5.88
C ASP A 121 16.95 6.76 4.94
N GLY A 122 16.76 7.76 4.07
CA GLY A 122 17.72 8.17 3.05
C GLY A 122 17.49 7.50 1.68
N ARG A 123 16.76 6.37 1.62
CA ARG A 123 16.42 5.71 0.35
C ARG A 123 14.93 5.49 0.15
N TYR A 124 14.19 5.41 1.25
CA TYR A 124 12.76 5.27 1.27
C TYR A 124 12.13 6.50 1.90
N CYS A 125 11.09 7.00 1.25
CA CYS A 125 10.23 8.05 1.75
C CYS A 125 8.78 7.56 1.81
N LEU A 126 8.11 7.89 2.90
CA LEU A 126 6.66 7.80 3.03
C LEU A 126 6.11 9.12 3.58
N ILE A 127 5.35 9.83 2.75
CA ILE A 127 4.64 11.06 3.14
C ILE A 127 3.15 10.79 3.12
N TYR A 128 2.47 11.28 4.15
CA TYR A 128 1.02 11.32 4.18
C TYR A 128 0.56 12.78 4.20
N VAL A 129 -0.35 13.17 3.32
CA VAL A 129 -0.87 14.54 3.27
C VAL A 129 -2.34 14.54 3.66
N ASN A 130 -2.65 15.36 4.68
CA ASN A 130 -4.02 15.60 5.09
C ASN A 130 -4.54 16.84 4.38
N GLY A 131 -5.30 16.65 3.30
CA GLY A 131 -5.91 17.74 2.54
C GLY A 131 -7.44 17.72 2.47
N GLY A 132 -8.08 16.75 3.14
CA GLY A 132 -9.47 16.36 2.96
C GLY A 132 -9.57 14.89 2.53
N THR A 133 -10.78 14.36 2.36
CA THR A 133 -11.01 13.04 1.75
C THR A 133 -10.99 13.20 0.21
N PRO A 134 -10.30 12.33 -0.55
CA PRO A 134 -9.45 11.23 -0.08
C PRO A 134 -8.15 11.74 0.54
N TRP A 135 -7.51 10.98 1.43
CA TRP A 135 -6.17 11.30 1.94
C TRP A 135 -5.09 10.82 0.97
N LEU A 136 -3.95 11.51 0.91
CA LEU A 136 -2.84 11.14 0.04
C LEU A 136 -1.76 10.41 0.84
N GLN A 137 -1.40 9.21 0.40
CA GLN A 137 -0.15 8.55 0.74
C GLN A 137 0.76 8.57 -0.48
N PHE A 138 1.97 9.10 -0.30
CA PHE A 138 3.01 9.14 -1.31
C PHE A 138 4.21 8.31 -0.82
N GLY A 139 4.63 7.33 -1.61
CA GLY A 139 5.82 6.53 -1.38
C GLY A 139 6.86 6.78 -2.48
N SER A 140 8.14 6.81 -2.11
CA SER A 140 9.23 6.75 -3.07
C SER A 140 10.37 5.90 -2.52
N GLN A 141 10.99 5.11 -3.40
CA GLN A 141 12.21 4.40 -3.11
C GLN A 141 13.23 4.61 -4.20
N SER A 142 14.46 4.88 -3.80
CA SER A 142 15.63 4.91 -4.68
C SER A 142 16.40 3.60 -4.61
N ALA A 143 16.95 3.18 -5.75
CA ALA A 143 17.89 2.05 -5.80
C ALA A 143 19.08 2.29 -4.88
N ASP A 144 19.55 1.21 -4.25
CA ASP A 144 20.86 1.20 -3.64
C ASP A 144 21.93 1.28 -4.73
N THR A 145 22.52 2.46 -4.91
CA THR A 145 23.61 2.66 -5.88
C THR A 145 24.97 2.21 -5.33
N GLY A 146 25.05 1.76 -4.07
CA GLY A 146 26.30 1.44 -3.37
C GLY A 146 27.18 2.66 -3.09
N LYS A 147 26.77 3.86 -3.51
CA LYS A 147 27.51 5.11 -3.33
C LYS A 147 26.92 5.90 -2.16
N PRO A 148 27.76 6.46 -1.29
CA PRO A 148 27.31 7.47 -0.34
C PRO A 148 26.78 8.66 -1.14
N VAL A 149 25.46 8.79 -1.22
CA VAL A 149 24.83 10.06 -1.55
C VAL A 149 24.89 10.92 -0.30
N ASP A 150 25.22 12.21 -0.45
CA ASP A 150 24.99 13.18 0.62
C ASP A 150 23.56 12.99 1.12
N LYS A 151 23.33 13.16 2.42
CA LYS A 151 22.01 12.95 3.08
C LYS A 151 20.95 13.97 2.62
N THR A 152 20.75 14.15 1.33
CA THR A 152 19.48 14.60 0.77
C THR A 152 18.55 13.40 0.86
N TYR A 153 17.88 13.32 2.00
CA TYR A 153 16.85 12.35 2.35
C TYR A 153 15.84 12.15 1.19
N GLU A 154 15.41 10.91 0.95
CA GLU A 154 14.54 10.58 -0.20
C GLU A 154 13.26 11.41 -0.21
N CYS A 155 12.75 11.82 0.95
CA CYS A 155 11.59 12.70 1.04
C CYS A 155 11.84 14.11 0.52
N ASP A 156 13.04 14.64 0.70
CA ASP A 156 13.40 15.96 0.18
C ASP A 156 13.54 15.90 -1.34
N ARG A 157 14.14 14.82 -1.87
CA ARG A 157 14.23 14.57 -3.32
C ARG A 157 12.85 14.43 -3.96
N SER A 158 11.92 13.76 -3.27
CA SER A 158 10.58 13.46 -3.79
C SER A 158 9.58 14.61 -3.66
N MET A 159 9.90 15.63 -2.86
CA MET A 159 8.98 16.75 -2.56
C MET A 159 8.42 17.47 -3.81
N PRO A 160 9.20 17.68 -4.91
CA PRO A 160 8.64 18.23 -6.14
C PRO A 160 7.49 17.39 -6.72
N LEU A 161 7.59 16.05 -6.69
CA LEU A 161 6.51 15.17 -7.13
C LEU A 161 5.32 15.23 -6.18
N VAL A 162 5.54 15.24 -4.86
CA VAL A 162 4.44 15.35 -3.89
C VAL A 162 3.64 16.63 -4.09
N ARG A 163 4.32 17.77 -4.32
CA ARG A 163 3.66 19.05 -4.63
C ARG A 163 2.88 18.99 -5.94
N ARG A 164 3.38 18.31 -6.96
CA ARG A 164 2.67 18.08 -8.23
C ARG A 164 1.38 17.29 -8.01
N VAL A 165 1.47 16.18 -7.27
CA VAL A 165 0.31 15.34 -6.94
C VAL A 165 -0.77 16.16 -6.23
N VAL A 166 -0.39 16.91 -5.18
CA VAL A 166 -1.34 17.76 -4.43
C VAL A 166 -1.98 18.84 -5.32
N ALA A 167 -1.20 19.46 -6.23
CA ALA A 167 -1.74 20.43 -7.17
C ALA A 167 -2.73 19.80 -8.16
N ASN A 168 -2.44 18.60 -8.66
CA ASN A 168 -3.29 17.88 -9.61
C ASN A 168 -4.56 17.29 -8.96
N LEU A 169 -4.52 17.01 -7.65
CA LEU A 169 -5.70 16.60 -6.87
C LEU A 169 -6.75 17.71 -6.72
N LYS A 170 -6.38 18.99 -6.92
CA LYS A 170 -7.28 20.15 -6.81
C LYS A 170 -8.01 20.25 -5.47
N TRP A 171 -7.31 19.92 -4.38
CA TRP A 171 -7.78 20.15 -3.00
C TRP A 171 -7.78 21.62 -2.59
#